data_AF-A0A4R4P786-F1
#
_entry.id   AF-A0A4R4P786-F1
#
_cell.length_a   1.000
_cell.length_b   1.000
_cell.length_c   1.000
_cell.angle_alpha   90.00
_cell.angle_beta   90.00
_cell.angle_gamma   90.00
#
_symmetry.space_group_name_H-M   'P 1'
#
loop_
_entity.id
_entity.type
_entity.pdbx_description
1 polymer ?
#
loop_
_entity_poly.entity_id
_entity_poly.type
_entity_poly.pdbx_seq_one_letter_code
_entity_poly.pdbx_strand_id
1 'polypeptide(L)' 'MRVLIAPDKFAGTLTAVEAAAAIEEGWRRRDPGAEVLVAPM' A
#
# COMPACT_ATOMS: atom_id res chain seq x y z
N MET A 1 13.34 -7.55 0.82
CA MET A 1 12.21 -8.18 1.56
C MET A 1 10.97 -8.20 0.68
N ARG A 2 10.00 -9.10 0.92
CA ARG A 2 8.75 -9.17 0.15
C ARG A 2 7.58 -8.71 1.02
N VAL A 3 6.77 -7.77 0.53
CA VAL A 3 5.66 -7.15 1.29
C VAL A 3 4.39 -7.17 0.48
N LEU A 4 3.29 -7.64 1.09
CA LEU A 4 1.94 -7.56 0.55
C LEU A 4 1.17 -6.45 1.26
N ILE A 5 0.68 -5.49 0.49
CA ILE A 5 -0.19 -4.40 0.97
C ILE A 5 -1.61 -4.73 0.52
N ALA A 6 -2.46 -5.13 1.45
CA ALA A 6 -3.85 -5.50 1.19
C ALA A 6 -4.84 -4.74 2.10
N PRO A 7 -4.93 -3.40 1.99
CA PRO A 7 -5.85 -2.61 2.80
C PRO A 7 -7.28 -2.68 2.23
N ASP A 8 -8.24 -2.37 3.10
CA ASP A 8 -9.61 -1.97 2.75
C ASP A 8 -9.69 -0.42 2.71
N LYS A 9 -10.83 0.11 2.27
CA LYS A 9 -11.12 1.54 2.25
C LYS A 9 -11.12 2.15 3.64
N PHE A 10 -10.83 3.44 3.67
CA PHE A 10 -11.06 4.29 4.83
C PHE A 10 -12.37 5.02 4.55
N ALA A 11 -13.46 4.59 5.18
CA ALA A 11 -14.82 5.03 4.84
C ALA A 11 -14.96 6.56 4.89
N GLY A 12 -15.37 7.16 3.77
CA GLY A 12 -15.56 8.60 3.63
C GLY A 12 -14.28 9.41 3.39
N THR A 13 -13.11 8.77 3.29
CA THR A 13 -11.84 9.47 3.03
C THR A 13 -11.05 8.88 1.88
N LEU A 14 -10.62 7.62 1.96
CA LEU A 14 -9.79 6.96 0.95
C LEU A 14 -10.47 5.68 0.45
N THR A 15 -10.46 5.48 -0.86
CA THR A 15 -10.68 4.16 -1.45
C THR A 15 -9.55 3.20 -1.04
N ALA A 16 -9.80 1.89 -1.14
CA ALA A 16 -8.78 0.88 -0.85
C ALA A 16 -7.53 1.04 -1.74
N VAL A 17 -7.72 1.47 -3.00
CA VAL A 17 -6.63 1.75 -3.94
C VAL A 17 -5.78 2.94 -3.50
N GLU A 18 -6.40 4.04 -3.05
CA GLU A 18 -5.66 5.20 -2.54
C GLU A 18 -4.90 4.87 -1.25
N ALA A 19 -5.51 4.09 -0.36
CA ALA A 19 -4.82 3.60 0.84
C ALA A 19 -3.61 2.72 0.48
N ALA A 20 -3.77 1.79 -0.47
CA ALA A 20 -2.69 0.93 -0.94
C ALA A 20 -1.53 1.74 -1.54
N ALA A 21 -1.83 2.74 -2.37
CA ALA A 21 -0.82 3.60 -2.98
C ALA A 21 -0.03 4.40 -1.94
N ALA A 22 -0.71 4.99 -0.95
CA ALA A 22 -0.06 5.75 0.11
C ALA A 22 0.87 4.89 0.97
N ILE A 23 0.46 3.65 1.28
CA ILE A 23 1.29 2.70 2.04
C ILE A 23 2.49 2.26 1.19
N GLU A 24 2.30 1.96 -0.11
CA GLU A 24 3.39 1.59 -1.01
C GLU A 24 4.43 2.70 -1.12
N GLU A 25 4.00 3.96 -1.29
CA GLU A 25 4.90 5.12 -1.35
C GLU A 25 5.73 5.23 -0.07
N GLY A 26 5.09 5.13 1.09
CA GLY A 26 5.76 5.13 2.39
C GLY A 26 6.78 4.01 2.52
N TRP A 27 6.42 2.81 2.05
CA TRP A 27 7.30 1.65 2.11
C TRP A 27 8.55 1.82 1.23
N ARG A 28 8.36 2.25 -0.03
CA ARG A 28 9.46 2.45 -0.99
C ARG A 28 10.46 3.50 -0.52
N ARG A 29 10.03 4.53 0.22
CA ARG A 29 10.94 5.51 0.85
C ARG A 29 11.87 4.87 1.88
N ARG A 30 11.41 3.84 2.61
CA ARG A 30 12.19 3.19 3.65
C ARG A 30 13.09 2.07 3.13
N ASP A 31 12.61 1.31 2.15
CA ASP A 31 13.34 0.24 1.48
C ASP A 31 13.05 0.25 -0.02
N PRO A 32 13.85 0.95 -0.83
CA PRO A 32 13.69 1.00 -2.28
C PRO A 32 13.85 -0.36 -2.97
N GLY A 33 14.52 -1.32 -2.33
CA GLY A 33 14.79 -2.66 -2.86
C GLY A 33 13.73 -3.71 -2.49
N ALA A 34 12.68 -3.32 -1.76
CA ALA A 34 11.60 -4.23 -1.42
C ALA A 34 10.78 -4.61 -2.66
N GLU A 35 10.46 -5.90 -2.77
CA GLU A 35 9.43 -6.38 -3.70
C GLU A 35 8.07 -6.14 -3.05
N VAL A 36 7.30 -5.20 -3.59
CA VAL A 36 6.00 -4.79 -3.06
C VAL A 36 4.90 -5.23 -4.01
N LEU A 37 3.90 -5.92 -3.46
CA LEU A 37 2.67 -6.29 -4.16
C LEU A 37 1.49 -5.59 -3.47
N VAL A 38 0.57 -5.06 -4.28
CA VAL A 38 -0.66 -4.39 -3.81
C VAL A 38 -1.89 -5.20 -4.22
N ALA A 39 -2.76 -5.47 -3.27
CA ALA A 39 -4.01 -6.22 -3.44
C ALA A 39 -5.14 -5.57 -2.61
N PRO A 40 -5.60 -4.37 -2.98
CA PRO A 40 -6.70 -3.70 -2.28
C PRO A 40 -8.02 -4.50 -2.38
N MET A 41 -8.83 -4.44 -1.32
CA MET A 41 -10.11 -5.15 -1.18
C MET A 41 -11.33 -4.23 -1.30
#